data_AF-F2NDA1-F1
#
_entry.id   AF-F2NDA1-F1
#
_cell.length_a   1.000
_cell.length_b   1.000
_cell.length_c   1.000
_cell.angle_alpha   90.00
_cell.angle_beta   90.00
_cell.angle_gamma   90.00
#
_symmetry.space_group_name_H-M   'P 1'
#
loop_
_entity.id
_entity.type
_entity.pdbx_description
1 polymer ?
#
loop_
_entity_poly.entity_id
_entity_poly.type
_entity_poly.pdbx_seq_one_letter_code
_entity_poly.pdbx_strand_id
1 'polypeptide(L)'
;MTKFQRYLILGISLLMGLVPALAGAVGQEGGSKIPTAKINSDGVVRAFPDIAIMNFAIITEAAKAPLVATENAKQAEAFLAAVKKFCQTGDTVKSTGYRVTPFYTYPKGKKPVIAGYRARHGFQVRLANLERLGELIDLGVQQGADEVSGPIWEHSKIEALTQGAAVQALQKAQAMATALAQSLNLKVKRLQQVSTTTRATPVFREKNLAMAAAAPDERVATPIEVGEEEIRVQIEAVFELE
;
A
#
# COMPACT_ATOMS: atom_id res chain seq x y z
N MET A 1 16.10 8.39 -90.17
CA MET A 1 15.17 9.50 -90.47
C MET A 1 15.71 10.77 -89.83
N THR A 2 16.00 11.79 -90.65
CA THR A 2 15.95 13.26 -90.38
C THR A 2 16.37 13.77 -88.99
N LYS A 3 17.56 14.38 -88.82
CA LYS A 3 17.93 15.80 -89.05
C LYS A 3 17.07 16.86 -88.32
N PHE A 4 17.77 17.93 -87.90
CA PHE A 4 17.33 19.27 -87.44
C PHE A 4 17.04 19.42 -85.93
N GLN A 5 17.45 20.47 -85.20
CA GLN A 5 18.40 21.59 -85.34
C GLN A 5 18.09 22.50 -84.14
N ARG A 6 19.10 23.03 -83.43
CA ARG A 6 19.31 24.47 -83.15
C ARG A 6 20.21 24.72 -81.93
N TYR A 7 21.28 25.43 -82.23
CA TYR A 7 22.20 26.13 -81.33
C TYR A 7 21.56 27.39 -80.72
N LEU A 8 21.97 27.79 -79.50
CA LEU A 8 22.28 29.17 -79.05
C LEU A 8 22.59 29.09 -77.52
N ILE A 9 23.84 29.23 -77.06
CA ILE A 9 24.61 30.46 -76.76
C ILE A 9 24.23 31.14 -75.42
N LEU A 10 25.29 31.29 -74.59
CA LEU A 10 25.59 32.31 -73.56
C LEU A 10 24.64 32.54 -72.38
N GLY A 11 25.23 32.66 -71.19
CA GLY A 11 24.65 33.50 -70.13
C GLY A 11 25.15 33.25 -68.71
N ILE A 12 26.37 33.69 -68.41
CA ILE A 12 26.93 33.91 -67.07
C ILE A 12 25.95 34.70 -66.19
N SER A 13 25.79 34.36 -64.90
CA SER A 13 26.00 35.30 -63.78
C SER A 13 25.72 34.69 -62.40
N LEU A 14 26.81 34.71 -61.63
CA LEU A 14 26.97 34.52 -60.20
C LEU A 14 26.20 35.59 -59.41
N LEU A 15 25.39 35.21 -58.42
CA LEU A 15 24.97 36.11 -57.34
C LEU A 15 25.16 35.41 -55.98
N MET A 16 26.22 35.84 -55.27
CA MET A 16 26.50 35.54 -53.87
C MET A 16 25.43 36.21 -52.98
N GLY A 17 24.64 35.40 -52.26
CA GLY A 17 23.88 35.84 -51.10
C GLY A 17 24.65 35.57 -49.82
N LEU A 18 25.32 36.59 -49.28
CA LEU A 18 25.97 36.57 -47.98
C LEU A 18 24.91 36.85 -46.90
N VAL A 19 24.50 35.82 -46.15
CA VAL A 19 23.67 35.98 -44.95
C VAL A 19 24.61 36.03 -43.74
N PRO A 20 24.75 37.15 -43.02
CA PRO A 20 25.49 37.15 -41.77
C PRO A 20 24.67 36.40 -40.71
N ALA A 21 25.20 35.27 -40.27
CA ALA A 21 24.71 34.55 -39.11
C ALA A 21 24.85 35.45 -37.87
N LEU A 22 23.71 35.94 -37.36
CA LEU A 22 23.66 36.45 -35.99
C LEU A 22 23.98 35.27 -35.06
N ALA A 23 25.20 35.27 -34.53
CA ALA A 23 25.57 34.47 -33.39
C ALA A 23 24.73 34.94 -32.19
N GLY A 24 23.64 34.23 -31.93
CA GLY A 24 22.93 34.31 -30.65
C GLY A 24 23.85 33.78 -29.56
N ALA A 25 24.58 34.69 -28.91
CA ALA A 25 25.18 34.42 -27.63
C ALA A 25 24.04 34.17 -26.63
N VAL A 26 23.66 32.90 -26.45
CA VAL A 26 22.92 32.47 -25.28
C VAL A 26 23.86 32.69 -24.10
N GLY A 27 23.68 33.81 -23.42
CA GLY A 27 24.27 34.01 -22.10
C GLY A 27 23.83 32.83 -21.23
N GLN A 28 24.75 31.93 -20.93
CA GLN A 28 24.61 31.11 -19.75
C GLN A 28 24.60 32.09 -18.58
N GLU A 29 23.44 32.29 -17.97
CA GLU A 29 23.34 32.89 -16.65
C GLU A 29 24.23 32.07 -15.71
N GLY A 30 25.45 32.57 -15.49
CA GLY A 30 26.34 32.16 -14.43
C GLY A 30 25.81 32.65 -13.08
N GLY A 31 24.57 32.29 -12.75
CA GLY A 31 24.10 32.38 -11.39
C GLY A 31 24.96 31.46 -10.55
N SER A 32 25.74 32.02 -9.63
CA SER A 32 26.52 31.27 -8.64
C SER A 32 25.61 30.18 -8.05
N LYS A 33 25.85 28.92 -8.43
CA LYS A 33 25.06 27.81 -7.90
C LYS A 33 25.40 27.69 -6.43
N ILE A 34 24.46 28.10 -5.58
CA ILE A 34 24.60 27.98 -4.13
C ILE A 34 24.94 26.51 -3.82
N PRO A 35 26.03 26.22 -3.10
CA PRO A 35 26.40 24.84 -2.80
C PRO A 35 25.28 24.17 -2.00
N THR A 36 24.88 22.96 -2.41
CA THR A 36 23.81 22.21 -1.75
C THR A 36 24.24 20.78 -1.44
N ALA A 37 23.79 20.27 -0.30
CA ALA A 37 23.90 18.86 0.06
C ALA A 37 22.52 18.21 -0.05
N LYS A 38 22.40 17.22 -0.93
CA LYS A 38 21.20 16.39 -1.07
C LYS A 38 21.42 15.06 -0.37
N ILE A 39 20.59 14.76 0.62
CA ILE A 39 20.79 13.62 1.52
C ILE A 39 19.52 12.80 1.60
N ASN A 40 19.68 11.50 1.37
CA ASN A 40 18.66 10.50 1.64
C ASN A 40 18.95 9.87 3.00
N SER A 41 17.92 9.74 3.82
CA SER A 41 18.05 9.07 5.12
C SER A 41 16.73 8.42 5.51
N ASP A 42 16.81 7.45 6.42
CA ASP A 42 15.66 6.76 6.94
C ASP A 42 15.62 6.80 8.47
N GLY A 43 14.41 6.91 9.00
CA GLY A 43 14.12 6.78 10.41
C GLY A 43 13.21 5.58 10.64
N VAL A 44 13.42 4.94 11.78
CA VAL A 44 12.86 3.63 12.06
C VAL A 44 12.31 3.62 13.47
N VAL A 45 11.01 3.36 13.59
CA VAL A 45 10.36 3.11 14.87
C VAL A 45 9.83 1.68 14.86
N ARG A 46 10.04 0.97 15.97
CA ARG A 46 9.54 -0.38 16.16
C ARG A 46 8.40 -0.37 17.15
N ALA A 47 7.33 -1.08 16.83
CA ALA A 47 6.16 -1.18 17.69
C ALA A 47 5.44 -2.50 17.45
N PHE A 48 4.80 -3.03 18.49
CA PHE A 48 3.83 -4.10 18.32
C PHE A 48 2.51 -3.51 17.85
N PRO A 49 1.83 -4.13 16.87
CA PRO A 49 0.48 -3.73 16.50
C PRO A 49 -0.45 -4.02 17.68
N ASP A 50 -1.47 -3.18 17.81
CA ASP A 50 -2.46 -3.22 18.89
C ASP A 50 -3.88 -3.44 18.35
N ILE A 51 -4.04 -3.58 17.03
CA ILE A 51 -5.30 -3.85 16.37
C ILE A 51 -5.11 -4.98 15.35
N ALA A 52 -6.10 -5.88 15.31
CA ALA A 52 -6.21 -6.91 14.30
C ALA A 52 -7.46 -6.69 13.44
N ILE A 53 -7.31 -6.79 12.13
CA ILE A 53 -8.42 -6.83 11.19
C ILE A 53 -8.58 -8.24 10.66
N MET A 54 -9.76 -8.81 10.92
CA MET A 54 -10.20 -10.10 10.39
C MET A 54 -11.26 -9.89 9.33
N ASN A 55 -11.21 -10.69 8.27
CA ASN A 55 -12.23 -10.72 7.24
C ASN A 55 -12.92 -12.09 7.22
N PHE A 56 -14.24 -12.05 7.21
CA PHE A 56 -15.11 -13.21 7.17
C PHE A 56 -15.96 -13.15 5.90
N ALA A 57 -16.32 -14.30 5.33
CA ALA A 57 -17.35 -14.35 4.31
C ALA A 57 -18.30 -15.52 4.54
N ILE A 58 -19.59 -15.26 4.29
CA ILE A 58 -20.63 -16.28 4.25
C ILE A 58 -21.00 -16.52 2.81
N ILE A 59 -20.93 -17.78 2.41
CA ILE A 59 -21.14 -18.27 1.06
C ILE A 59 -22.30 -19.24 1.09
N THR A 60 -23.34 -18.92 0.32
CA THR A 60 -24.48 -19.83 0.15
C THR A 60 -24.65 -20.18 -1.32
N GLU A 61 -25.20 -21.36 -1.59
CA GLU A 61 -25.46 -21.83 -2.94
C GLU A 61 -26.90 -22.36 -3.05
N ALA A 62 -27.58 -21.98 -4.13
CA ALA A 62 -28.90 -22.50 -4.43
C ALA A 62 -29.16 -22.54 -5.95
N ALA A 63 -30.12 -23.35 -6.37
CA ALA A 63 -30.48 -23.47 -7.78
C ALA A 63 -31.08 -22.18 -8.38
N LYS A 64 -31.64 -21.29 -7.54
CA LYS A 64 -32.27 -20.03 -7.96
C LYS A 64 -31.67 -18.84 -7.22
N ALA A 65 -31.44 -17.74 -7.95
CA ALA A 65 -30.86 -16.52 -7.39
C ALA A 65 -31.65 -15.91 -6.21
N PRO A 66 -33.00 -15.85 -6.21
CA PRO A 66 -33.73 -15.32 -5.05
C PRO A 66 -33.55 -16.17 -3.78
N LEU A 67 -33.51 -17.50 -3.94
CA LEU A 67 -33.31 -18.40 -2.80
C LEU A 67 -31.92 -18.22 -2.18
N VAL A 68 -30.87 -18.12 -3.01
CA VAL A 68 -29.51 -17.94 -2.49
C VAL A 68 -29.38 -16.63 -1.71
N ALA A 69 -30.05 -15.57 -2.15
CA ALA A 69 -30.04 -14.28 -1.47
C ALA A 69 -30.75 -14.33 -0.11
N THR A 70 -31.92 -14.96 -0.04
CA THR A 70 -32.68 -15.11 1.21
C THR A 70 -31.92 -15.96 2.24
N GLU A 71 -31.35 -17.09 1.80
CA GLU A 71 -30.56 -17.96 2.67
C GLU A 71 -29.29 -17.25 3.18
N ASN A 72 -28.60 -16.53 2.29
CA ASN A 72 -27.42 -15.76 2.66
C ASN A 72 -27.76 -14.69 3.71
N ALA A 73 -28.84 -13.92 3.49
CA ALA A 73 -29.27 -12.88 4.41
C ALA A 73 -29.55 -13.41 5.82
N LYS A 74 -30.20 -14.59 5.93
CA LYS A 74 -30.48 -15.24 7.21
C LYS A 74 -29.20 -15.63 7.96
N GLN A 75 -28.24 -16.24 7.26
CA GLN A 75 -26.96 -16.65 7.87
C GLN A 75 -26.11 -15.42 8.23
N ALA A 76 -26.06 -14.42 7.35
CA ALA A 76 -25.42 -13.14 7.56
C ALA A 76 -25.97 -12.39 8.78
N GLU A 77 -27.29 -12.40 8.99
CA GLU A 77 -27.91 -11.78 10.16
C GLU A 77 -27.51 -12.47 11.46
N ALA A 78 -27.52 -13.81 11.49
CA ALA A 78 -27.09 -14.59 12.65
C ALA A 78 -25.62 -14.32 13.00
N PHE A 79 -24.74 -14.37 12.01
CA PHE A 79 -23.32 -14.04 12.16
C PHE A 79 -23.12 -12.62 12.68
N LEU A 80 -23.75 -11.63 12.05
CA LEU A 80 -23.60 -10.23 12.44
C LEU A 80 -24.11 -10.00 13.87
N ALA A 81 -25.20 -10.65 14.27
CA ALA A 81 -25.73 -10.57 15.62
C ALA A 81 -24.75 -11.16 16.65
N ALA A 82 -24.15 -12.31 16.34
CA ALA A 82 -23.15 -12.95 17.21
C ALA A 82 -21.88 -12.10 17.34
N VAL A 83 -21.33 -11.61 16.23
CA VAL A 83 -20.15 -10.73 16.22
C VAL A 83 -20.42 -9.42 16.96
N LYS A 84 -21.58 -8.78 16.76
CA LYS A 84 -21.94 -7.55 17.48
C LYS A 84 -22.04 -7.75 18.99
N LYS A 85 -22.50 -8.91 19.45
CA LYS A 85 -22.51 -9.27 20.87
C LYS A 85 -21.10 -9.50 21.43
N PHE A 86 -20.19 -9.96 20.58
CA PHE A 86 -18.79 -10.17 20.93
C PHE A 86 -17.97 -8.87 20.96
N CYS A 87 -18.25 -7.93 20.04
CA CYS A 87 -17.56 -6.65 19.96
C CYS A 87 -17.72 -5.82 21.24
N GLN A 88 -16.63 -5.24 21.70
CA GLN A 88 -16.57 -4.31 22.82
C GLN A 88 -16.25 -2.89 22.34
N THR A 89 -16.09 -1.95 23.27
CA THR A 89 -15.65 -0.58 22.97
C THR A 89 -14.31 -0.59 22.23
N GLY A 90 -14.26 0.07 21.07
CA GLY A 90 -13.06 0.13 20.21
C GLY A 90 -13.07 -0.89 19.07
N ASP A 91 -13.91 -1.92 19.16
CA ASP A 91 -14.10 -2.88 18.08
C ASP A 91 -15.12 -2.34 17.06
N THR A 92 -14.97 -2.73 15.79
CA THR A 92 -15.95 -2.38 14.75
C THR A 92 -16.23 -3.57 13.84
N VAL A 93 -17.46 -3.67 13.36
CA VAL A 93 -17.86 -4.62 12.32
C VAL A 93 -18.53 -3.89 11.17
N LYS A 94 -18.12 -4.18 9.95
CA LYS A 94 -18.71 -3.63 8.71
C LYS A 94 -18.81 -4.69 7.63
N SER A 95 -19.76 -4.55 6.72
CA SER A 95 -19.77 -5.36 5.50
C SER A 95 -18.77 -4.83 4.48
N THR A 96 -18.03 -5.73 3.84
CA THR A 96 -17.05 -5.38 2.80
C THR A 96 -17.62 -5.52 1.39
N GLY A 97 -18.65 -6.34 1.21
CA GLY A 97 -19.35 -6.46 -0.06
C GLY A 97 -20.33 -7.63 -0.08
N TYR A 98 -21.28 -7.56 -1.00
CA TYR A 98 -22.25 -8.61 -1.28
C TYR A 98 -22.32 -8.86 -2.78
N ARG A 99 -22.31 -10.12 -3.21
CA ARG A 99 -22.40 -10.48 -4.62
C ARG A 99 -23.12 -11.81 -4.79
N VAL A 100 -23.98 -11.88 -5.80
CA VAL A 100 -24.55 -13.13 -6.31
C VAL A 100 -23.99 -13.41 -7.69
N THR A 101 -23.43 -14.59 -7.90
CA THR A 101 -22.85 -15.02 -9.18
C THR A 101 -23.40 -16.38 -9.59
N PRO A 102 -23.83 -16.57 -10.86
CA PRO A 102 -24.12 -17.90 -11.38
C PRO A 102 -22.84 -18.72 -11.49
N PHE A 103 -22.95 -20.03 -11.28
CA PHE A 103 -21.89 -20.99 -11.63
C PHE A 103 -22.42 -21.99 -12.65
N TYR A 104 -21.54 -22.47 -13.52
CA TYR A 104 -21.90 -23.22 -14.72
C TYR A 104 -21.35 -24.64 -14.66
N THR A 105 -22.06 -25.58 -15.26
CA THR A 105 -21.54 -26.91 -15.63
C THR A 105 -21.21 -26.94 -17.11
N TYR A 106 -20.19 -27.73 -17.46
CA TYR A 106 -19.67 -27.83 -18.83
C TYR A 106 -19.80 -29.28 -19.35
N PRO A 107 -21.01 -29.70 -19.76
CA PRO A 107 -21.20 -31.02 -20.35
C PRO A 107 -20.45 -31.17 -21.68
N LYS A 108 -19.82 -32.34 -21.91
CA LYS A 108 -18.97 -32.61 -23.08
C LYS A 108 -19.76 -32.41 -24.39
N GLY A 109 -19.22 -31.59 -25.29
CA GLY A 109 -19.81 -31.32 -26.61
C GLY A 109 -21.08 -30.46 -26.59
N LYS A 110 -21.43 -29.85 -25.45
CA LYS A 110 -22.62 -29.01 -25.28
C LYS A 110 -22.25 -27.62 -24.77
N LYS A 111 -23.18 -26.67 -24.91
CA LYS A 111 -23.04 -25.32 -24.35
C LYS A 111 -23.06 -25.37 -22.81
N PRO A 112 -22.36 -24.44 -22.13
CA PRO A 112 -22.40 -24.33 -20.67
C PRO A 112 -23.84 -24.09 -20.18
N VAL A 113 -24.21 -24.73 -19.07
CA VAL A 113 -25.54 -24.60 -18.46
C VAL A 113 -25.36 -24.08 -17.05
N ILE A 114 -26.18 -23.10 -16.65
CA ILE A 114 -26.20 -22.60 -15.26
C ILE A 114 -26.57 -23.77 -14.36
N ALA A 115 -25.68 -24.09 -13.43
CA ALA A 115 -25.86 -25.15 -12.45
C ALA A 115 -26.49 -24.61 -11.16
N GLY A 116 -26.27 -23.34 -10.86
CA GLY A 116 -26.88 -22.65 -9.75
C GLY A 116 -26.32 -21.25 -9.58
N TYR A 117 -26.58 -20.67 -8.43
CA TYR A 117 -26.11 -19.36 -8.01
C TYR A 117 -25.40 -19.49 -6.67
N ARG A 118 -24.37 -18.68 -6.50
CA ARG A 118 -23.62 -18.53 -5.26
C ARG A 118 -23.73 -17.09 -4.78
N ALA A 119 -24.13 -16.86 -3.54
CA ALA A 119 -24.02 -15.57 -2.89
C ALA A 119 -22.76 -15.57 -2.00
N ARG A 120 -22.04 -14.45 -1.98
CA ARG A 120 -20.94 -14.19 -1.04
C ARG A 120 -21.18 -12.84 -0.37
N HIS A 121 -21.23 -12.84 0.96
CA HIS A 121 -21.32 -11.64 1.79
C HIS A 121 -20.09 -11.56 2.68
N GLY A 122 -19.27 -10.55 2.46
CA GLY A 122 -18.06 -10.30 3.24
C GLY A 122 -18.31 -9.35 4.41
N PHE A 123 -17.62 -9.62 5.52
CA PHE A 123 -17.58 -8.82 6.73
C PHE A 123 -16.14 -8.57 7.14
N GLN A 124 -15.87 -7.40 7.69
CA GLN A 124 -14.60 -7.04 8.29
C GLN A 124 -14.84 -6.68 9.74
N VAL A 125 -14.08 -7.33 10.63
CA VAL A 125 -14.07 -7.06 12.07
C VAL A 125 -12.71 -6.49 12.42
N ARG A 126 -12.71 -5.29 12.98
CA ARG A 126 -11.53 -4.65 13.58
C ARG A 126 -11.61 -4.86 15.08
N LEU A 127 -10.60 -5.52 15.64
CA LEU A 127 -10.51 -5.92 17.04
C LEU A 127 -9.37 -5.16 17.72
N ALA A 128 -9.66 -4.46 18.80
CA ALA A 128 -8.68 -3.70 19.58
C ALA A 128 -8.07 -4.51 20.74
N ASN A 129 -8.73 -5.58 21.18
CA ASN A 129 -8.18 -6.51 22.18
C ASN A 129 -7.67 -7.79 21.52
N LEU A 130 -6.36 -7.87 21.29
CA LEU A 130 -5.72 -8.99 20.58
C LEU A 130 -5.77 -10.32 21.36
N GLU A 131 -5.94 -10.30 22.68
CA GLU A 131 -6.06 -11.53 23.48
C GLU A 131 -7.33 -12.33 23.12
N ARG A 132 -8.35 -11.63 22.58
CA ARG A 132 -9.63 -12.21 22.17
C ARG A 132 -9.66 -12.62 20.70
N LEU A 133 -8.54 -12.51 19.99
CA LEU A 133 -8.47 -12.78 18.55
C LEU A 133 -8.79 -14.25 18.23
N GLY A 134 -8.26 -15.18 19.02
CA GLY A 134 -8.58 -16.62 18.86
C GLY A 134 -10.07 -16.89 19.02
N GLU A 135 -10.70 -16.33 20.06
CA GLU A 135 -12.15 -16.44 20.28
C GLU A 135 -12.97 -15.86 19.12
N LEU A 136 -12.53 -14.74 18.53
CA LEU A 136 -13.20 -14.13 17.37
C LEU A 136 -13.13 -15.03 16.14
N ILE A 137 -11.98 -15.66 15.89
CA ILE A 137 -11.79 -16.61 14.80
C ILE A 137 -12.76 -17.79 14.98
N ASP A 138 -12.75 -18.39 16.18
CA ASP A 138 -13.56 -19.57 16.48
C ASP A 138 -15.06 -19.23 16.44
N LEU A 139 -15.46 -18.05 16.92
CA LEU A 139 -16.82 -17.54 16.78
C LEU A 139 -17.23 -17.44 15.32
N GLY A 140 -16.37 -16.90 14.46
CA GLY A 140 -16.69 -16.76 13.04
C GLY A 140 -16.94 -18.11 12.37
N VAL A 141 -16.09 -19.10 12.64
CA VAL A 141 -16.26 -20.49 12.17
C VAL A 141 -17.54 -21.10 12.72
N GLN A 142 -17.81 -20.94 14.02
CA GLN A 142 -19.01 -21.48 14.67
C GLN A 142 -20.30 -20.88 14.11
N GLN A 143 -20.27 -19.62 13.67
CA GLN A 143 -21.42 -18.91 13.09
C GLN A 143 -21.56 -19.12 11.58
N GLY A 144 -20.79 -20.04 10.99
CA GLY A 144 -20.93 -20.43 9.58
C GLY A 144 -20.22 -19.52 8.59
N ALA A 145 -19.14 -18.84 8.99
CA ALA A 145 -18.26 -18.20 8.02
C ALA A 145 -17.50 -19.27 7.22
N ASP A 146 -17.73 -19.32 5.90
CA ASP A 146 -17.05 -20.22 4.96
C ASP A 146 -15.62 -19.77 4.65
N GLU A 147 -15.37 -18.46 4.69
CA GLU A 147 -14.02 -17.90 4.57
C GLU A 147 -13.67 -17.11 5.83
N VAL A 148 -12.52 -17.41 6.42
CA VAL A 148 -11.91 -16.64 7.51
C VAL A 148 -10.49 -16.30 7.09
N SER A 149 -10.14 -15.01 7.09
CA SER A 149 -8.83 -14.54 6.60
C SER A 149 -8.32 -13.33 7.39
N GLY A 150 -7.00 -13.23 7.50
CA GLY A 150 -6.29 -12.29 8.38
C GLY A 150 -5.38 -13.04 9.36
N PRO A 151 -4.93 -12.38 10.45
CA PRO A 151 -5.13 -10.95 10.74
C PRO A 151 -4.31 -10.03 9.83
N ILE A 152 -4.86 -8.86 9.52
CA ILE A 152 -4.10 -7.71 9.06
C ILE A 152 -3.81 -6.85 10.29
N TRP A 153 -2.54 -6.55 10.54
CA TRP A 153 -2.11 -5.79 11.70
C TRP A 153 -2.24 -4.28 11.49
N GLU A 154 -2.72 -3.57 12.50
CA GLU A 154 -2.79 -2.11 12.54
C GLU A 154 -2.23 -1.55 13.85
N HIS A 155 -1.84 -0.27 13.81
CA HIS A 155 -1.42 0.50 14.99
C HIS A 155 -2.38 1.65 15.23
N SER A 156 -2.94 1.74 16.44
CA SER A 156 -3.88 2.81 16.82
C SER A 156 -3.23 4.19 16.79
N LYS A 157 -1.89 4.23 16.93
CA LYS A 157 -1.06 5.44 16.95
C LYS A 157 -0.11 5.51 15.75
N ILE A 158 -0.51 4.97 14.61
CA ILE A 158 0.36 4.93 13.40
C ILE A 158 0.89 6.31 13.02
N GLU A 159 0.11 7.37 13.20
CA GLU A 159 0.53 8.75 12.92
C GLU A 159 1.70 9.18 13.83
N ALA A 160 1.61 8.93 15.13
CA ALA A 160 2.66 9.28 16.08
C ALA A 160 3.94 8.46 15.85
N LEU A 161 3.79 7.17 15.51
CA LEU A 161 4.93 6.29 15.15
C LEU A 161 5.62 6.79 13.87
N THR A 162 4.83 7.17 12.87
CA THR A 162 5.33 7.73 11.60
C THR A 162 6.03 9.07 11.82
N GLN A 163 5.47 9.96 12.65
CA GLN A 163 6.10 11.23 13.02
C GLN A 163 7.43 11.00 13.75
N GLY A 164 7.47 10.05 14.69
CA GLY A 164 8.71 9.68 15.39
C GLY A 164 9.79 9.19 14.42
N ALA A 165 9.42 8.34 13.46
CA ALA A 165 10.32 7.88 12.42
C ALA A 165 10.79 9.03 11.51
N ALA A 166 9.90 9.94 11.10
CA ALA A 166 10.26 11.10 10.29
C ALA A 166 11.27 12.03 10.99
N VAL A 167 11.07 12.28 12.29
CA VAL A 167 11.99 13.10 13.10
C VAL A 167 13.36 12.44 13.21
N GLN A 168 13.43 11.12 13.44
CA GLN A 168 14.70 10.39 13.46
C GLN A 168 15.43 10.47 12.11
N ALA A 169 14.69 10.33 11.00
CA ALA A 169 15.25 10.46 9.66
C ALA A 169 15.86 11.86 9.46
N LEU A 170 15.13 12.91 9.84
CA LEU A 170 15.58 14.30 9.70
C LEU A 170 16.83 14.60 10.53
N GLN A 171 16.89 14.09 11.76
CA GLN A 171 18.09 14.21 12.60
C GLN A 171 19.31 13.55 11.96
N LYS A 172 19.15 12.36 11.36
CA LYS A 172 20.23 11.68 10.63
C LYS A 172 20.65 12.46 9.39
N ALA A 173 19.71 12.98 8.60
CA ALA A 173 20.03 13.81 7.44
C ALA A 173 20.80 15.06 7.83
N GLN A 174 20.38 15.75 8.90
CA GLN A 174 21.05 16.94 9.40
C GLN A 174 22.48 16.63 9.87
N ALA A 175 22.67 15.55 10.63
CA ALA A 175 23.99 15.13 11.09
C ALA A 175 24.93 14.82 9.91
N MET A 176 24.43 14.12 8.89
CA MET A 176 25.19 13.83 7.67
C MET A 176 25.52 15.13 6.90
N ALA A 177 24.58 16.07 6.78
CA ALA A 177 24.82 17.35 6.12
C ALA A 177 25.92 18.14 6.82
N THR A 178 25.87 18.20 8.15
CA THR A 178 26.89 18.88 8.95
C THR A 178 28.26 18.24 8.78
N ALA A 179 28.35 16.90 8.80
CA ALA A 179 29.61 16.20 8.58
C ALA A 179 30.19 16.46 7.18
N LEU A 180 29.36 16.41 6.14
CA LEU A 180 29.77 16.71 4.76
C LEU A 180 30.23 18.16 4.61
N ALA A 181 29.49 19.12 5.16
CA ALA A 181 29.85 20.54 5.11
C ALA A 181 31.20 20.79 5.80
N GLN A 182 31.40 20.25 7.01
CA GLN A 182 32.65 20.39 7.76
C GLN A 182 33.86 19.82 7.00
N SER A 183 33.70 18.68 6.31
CA SER A 183 34.77 18.09 5.50
C SER A 183 35.22 18.97 4.32
N LEU A 184 34.35 19.89 3.88
CA LEU A 184 34.60 20.85 2.82
C LEU A 184 34.95 22.26 3.35
N ASN A 185 35.15 22.41 4.66
CA ASN A 185 35.30 23.70 5.35
C ASN A 185 34.11 24.65 5.15
N LEU A 186 32.91 24.09 4.93
CA LEU A 186 31.64 24.80 4.83
C LEU A 186 30.78 24.56 6.09
N LYS A 187 29.68 25.30 6.21
CA LYS A 187 28.64 25.13 7.22
C LYS A 187 27.29 24.90 6.56
N VAL A 188 26.38 24.23 7.29
CA VAL A 188 24.97 24.14 6.88
C VAL A 188 24.28 25.44 7.27
N LYS A 189 23.77 26.17 6.29
CA LYS A 189 23.06 27.44 6.51
C LYS A 189 21.60 27.21 6.89
N ARG A 190 20.88 26.44 6.07
CA ARG A 190 19.46 26.11 6.30
C ARG A 190 19.02 24.89 5.50
N LEU A 191 17.91 24.29 5.93
CA LEU A 191 17.17 23.31 5.14
C LEU A 191 16.38 24.05 4.04
N GLN A 192 16.54 23.64 2.78
CA GLN A 192 15.81 24.21 1.64
C GLN A 192 14.56 23.41 1.27
N GLN A 193 14.67 22.08 1.27
CA GLN A 193 13.60 21.19 0.85
C GLN A 193 13.64 19.91 1.67
N VAL A 194 12.46 19.41 2.05
CA VAL A 194 12.27 18.07 2.59
C VAL A 194 11.13 17.41 1.83
N SER A 195 11.34 16.16 1.43
CA SER A 195 10.27 15.27 0.96
C SER A 195 10.31 13.98 1.77
N THR A 196 9.14 13.38 2.01
CA THR A 196 8.98 12.21 2.87
C THR A 196 8.18 11.15 2.14
N THR A 197 8.63 9.89 2.24
CA THR A 197 7.89 8.70 1.79
C THR A 197 7.83 7.71 2.94
N THR A 198 6.63 7.25 3.30
CA THR A 198 6.41 6.31 4.39
C THR A 198 6.29 4.89 3.85
N ARG A 199 6.93 3.92 4.51
CA ARG A 199 6.81 2.49 4.21
C ARG A 199 6.79 1.69 5.52
N ALA A 200 5.66 1.10 5.86
CA ALA A 200 5.60 0.09 6.92
C ALA A 200 6.10 -1.26 6.37
N THR A 201 7.00 -1.93 7.09
CA THR A 201 7.45 -3.27 6.73
C THR A 201 7.36 -4.17 7.96
N PRO A 202 6.64 -5.31 7.89
CA PRO A 202 6.58 -6.23 9.01
C PRO A 202 7.98 -6.81 9.27
N VAL A 203 8.37 -6.90 10.54
CA VAL A 203 9.57 -7.61 10.96
C VAL A 203 9.11 -8.81 11.77
N PHE A 204 9.48 -10.02 11.35
CA PHE A 204 9.13 -11.20 12.13
C PHE A 204 10.07 -11.27 13.32
N ARG A 205 9.55 -10.91 14.49
CA ARG A 205 10.21 -11.13 15.78
C ARG A 205 9.21 -11.83 16.67
N GLU A 206 9.48 -13.09 16.97
CA GLU A 206 8.64 -13.92 17.85
C GLU A 206 8.55 -13.25 19.22
N LYS A 207 7.34 -12.80 19.58
CA LYS A 207 7.01 -12.52 20.96
C LYS A 207 6.28 -13.76 21.46
N ASN A 208 7.00 -14.59 22.23
CA ASN A 208 6.40 -15.68 22.98
C ASN A 208 5.37 -15.09 23.94
N LEU A 209 4.09 -15.10 23.54
CA LEU A 209 2.98 -14.97 24.48
C LEU A 209 2.98 -16.26 25.29
N ALA A 210 3.26 -16.15 26.59
CA ALA A 210 3.39 -17.29 27.47
C ALA A 210 2.15 -18.19 27.38
N MET A 211 2.36 -19.45 26.98
CA MET A 211 1.36 -20.50 27.08
C MET A 211 0.84 -20.57 28.52
N ALA A 212 -0.44 -20.25 28.71
CA ALA A 212 -1.17 -20.84 29.82
C ALA A 212 -1.37 -22.32 29.46
N ALA A 213 -0.68 -23.22 30.16
CA ALA A 213 -0.87 -24.66 30.03
C ALA A 213 -2.32 -24.99 30.42
N ALA A 214 -3.14 -25.41 29.45
CA ALA A 214 -4.52 -25.82 29.67
C ALA A 214 -4.63 -27.35 29.81
N ALA A 215 -5.50 -27.77 30.73
CA ALA A 215 -5.88 -29.15 31.01
C ALA A 215 -6.69 -29.79 29.85
N PRO A 216 -6.86 -31.13 29.81
CA PRO A 216 -7.20 -31.87 28.58
C PRO A 216 -8.65 -31.80 28.07
N ASP A 217 -9.47 -30.78 28.40
CA ASP A 217 -10.89 -30.78 27.98
C ASP A 217 -11.52 -29.39 27.71
N GLU A 218 -10.72 -28.33 27.52
CA GLU A 218 -11.23 -27.00 27.16
C GLU A 218 -10.91 -26.68 25.70
N ARG A 219 -11.89 -26.13 24.97
CA ARG A 219 -11.71 -25.64 23.60
C ARG A 219 -10.52 -24.68 23.58
N VAL A 220 -9.41 -25.13 22.99
CA VAL A 220 -8.21 -24.29 22.84
C VAL A 220 -8.51 -23.28 21.75
N ALA A 221 -8.55 -22.01 22.12
CA ALA A 221 -8.75 -20.93 21.16
C ALA A 221 -7.64 -20.94 20.10
N THR A 222 -7.95 -20.54 18.86
CA THR A 222 -6.95 -20.50 17.78
C THR A 222 -5.70 -19.70 18.22
N PRO A 223 -4.50 -20.31 18.30
CA PRO A 223 -3.30 -19.63 18.78
C PRO A 223 -2.78 -18.66 17.71
N ILE A 224 -2.65 -17.38 18.07
CA ILE A 224 -2.13 -16.34 17.19
C ILE A 224 -1.00 -15.59 17.89
N GLU A 225 0.13 -15.46 17.20
CA GLU A 225 1.28 -14.68 17.68
C GLU A 225 1.36 -13.33 16.98
N VAL A 226 1.71 -12.30 17.76
CA VAL A 226 1.84 -10.92 17.29
C VAL A 226 3.32 -10.55 17.20
N GLY A 227 3.81 -10.24 16.00
CA GLY A 227 5.19 -9.81 15.76
C GLY A 227 5.38 -8.30 15.91
N GLU A 228 6.60 -7.87 16.23
CA GLU A 228 7.00 -6.45 16.26
C GLU A 228 7.18 -5.90 14.82
N GLU A 229 6.52 -4.81 14.45
CA GLU A 229 6.67 -4.22 13.11
C GLU A 229 7.65 -3.05 13.08
N GLU A 230 8.27 -2.84 11.91
CA GLU A 230 9.13 -1.69 11.65
C GLU A 230 8.40 -0.65 10.79
N ILE A 231 8.12 0.50 11.41
CA ILE A 231 7.63 1.69 10.73
C ILE A 231 8.85 2.48 10.24
N ARG A 232 9.09 2.44 8.93
CA ARG A 232 10.19 3.15 8.29
C ARG A 232 9.68 4.37 7.52
N VAL A 233 10.35 5.50 7.72
CA VAL A 233 10.12 6.71 6.97
C VAL A 233 11.41 7.09 6.28
N GLN A 234 11.35 7.21 4.95
CA GLN A 234 12.45 7.69 4.13
C GLN A 234 12.23 9.18 3.86
N ILE A 235 13.29 9.97 4.05
CA ILE A 235 13.29 11.37 3.68
C ILE A 235 14.40 11.65 2.69
N GLU A 236 14.13 12.62 1.82
CA GLU A 236 15.12 13.29 1.00
C GLU A 236 15.14 14.75 1.43
N ALA A 237 16.30 15.21 1.91
CA ALA A 237 16.52 16.56 2.39
C ALA A 237 17.59 17.28 1.56
N VAL A 238 17.36 18.54 1.24
CA VAL A 238 18.32 19.42 0.56
C VAL A 238 18.71 20.54 1.49
N PHE A 239 20.00 20.67 1.78
CA PHE A 239 20.56 21.70 2.64
C PHE A 239 21.37 22.71 1.82
N GLU A 240 21.23 24.00 2.14
CA GLU A 240 22.10 25.07 1.66
C GLU A 240 23.39 25.08 2.47
N LEU A 241 24.55 25.14 1.82
CA LEU A 241 25.85 25.25 2.46
C LEU A 241 26.48 26.62 2.19
N GLU A 242 27.26 27.12 3.15
CA GLU A 242 28.00 28.40 3.08
C GLU A 242 29.40 28.33 3.70
#